data_AF-A0A293MF01-F1
#
_entry.id   AF-A0A293MF01-F1
#
_cell.length_a   1.000
_cell.length_b   1.000
_cell.length_c   1.000
_cell.angle_alpha   90.00
_cell.angle_beta   90.00
_cell.angle_gamma   90.00
#
_symmetry.space_group_name_H-M   'P 1'
#
loop_
_entity.id
_entity.type
_entity.pdbx_description
1 polymer ?
#
loop_
_entity_poly.entity_id
_entity_poly.type
_entity_poly.pdbx_seq_one_letter_code
_entity_poly.pdbx_strand_id
1 'polypeptide(L)'
;MKRQMQTSWLRNASLEATPGMIGYGMAKAAVHHLVNSLGGAKSGLPKDSAVVAVLPGTLDTPMNRKFMPKADFSTWTPLEFVAELFYKWTP
;
A
#
# COMPACT_ATOMS: atom_id res chain seq x y z
N MET A 1 12.49 9.45 18.21
CA MET A 1 12.98 8.29 17.43
C MET A 1 11.98 7.12 17.31
N LYS A 2 11.43 6.56 18.41
CA LYS A 2 10.52 5.37 18.30
C LYS A 2 9.15 5.60 17.62
N ARG A 3 8.63 6.83 17.56
CA ARG A 3 7.29 7.12 16.97
C ARG A 3 7.29 7.30 15.43
N GLN A 4 8.38 7.79 14.85
CA GLN A 4 8.53 7.89 13.39
C GLN A 4 8.79 6.55 12.70
N MET A 5 9.31 5.55 13.44
CA MET A 5 9.51 4.22 12.86
C MET A 5 8.18 3.59 12.45
N GLN A 6 7.11 3.66 13.25
CA GLN A 6 5.87 2.89 13.03
C GLN A 6 5.13 3.18 11.70
N THR A 7 5.21 4.39 11.15
CA THR A 7 4.45 4.77 9.94
C THR A 7 5.13 4.37 8.63
N SER A 8 6.45 4.14 8.62
CA SER A 8 7.19 3.78 7.39
C SER A 8 7.07 2.29 6.98
N TRP A 9 6.75 1.38 7.91
CA TRP A 9 6.82 -0.07 7.67
C TRP A 9 5.76 -0.61 6.72
N LEU A 10 4.54 -0.04 6.70
CA LEU A 10 3.45 -0.56 5.87
C LEU A 10 3.76 -0.43 4.38
N ARG A 11 4.44 0.65 3.98
CA ARG A 11 4.86 0.89 2.60
C ARG A 11 5.96 -0.07 2.15
N ASN A 12 6.89 -0.40 3.05
CA ASN A 12 8.04 -1.25 2.74
C ASN A 12 7.80 -2.73 3.07
N ALA A 13 6.60 -3.11 3.50
CA ALA A 13 6.30 -4.47 3.96
C ALA A 13 6.56 -5.55 2.90
N SER A 14 6.56 -5.18 1.63
CA SER A 14 6.83 -6.03 0.48
C SER A 14 8.20 -5.79 -0.16
N LEU A 15 8.94 -4.79 0.31
CA LEU A 15 10.23 -4.35 -0.23
C LEU A 15 11.40 -4.69 0.70
N GLU A 16 11.12 -4.89 1.99
CA GLU A 16 12.11 -5.15 3.04
C GLU A 16 11.68 -6.32 3.94
N ALA A 17 12.59 -6.77 4.81
CA ALA A 17 12.29 -7.82 5.77
C ALA A 17 11.26 -7.36 6.82
N THR A 18 10.25 -8.20 7.10
CA THR A 18 9.16 -7.89 8.04
C THR A 18 9.11 -8.86 9.24
N PRO A 19 10.14 -8.90 10.11
CA PRO A 19 10.22 -9.88 11.19
C PRO A 19 9.04 -9.80 12.19
N GLY A 20 8.47 -8.60 12.40
CA GLY A 20 7.31 -8.40 13.29
C GLY A 20 5.95 -8.69 12.64
N MET A 21 5.91 -9.00 11.34
CA MET A 21 4.66 -9.20 10.59
C MET A 21 4.86 -10.11 9.37
N ILE A 22 5.55 -11.25 9.55
CA ILE A 22 6.00 -12.14 8.47
C ILE A 22 4.87 -12.53 7.50
N GLY A 23 3.70 -12.92 8.02
CA GLY A 23 2.56 -13.28 7.18
C GLY A 23 2.05 -12.11 6.32
N TYR A 24 2.07 -10.90 6.88
CA TYR A 24 1.71 -9.69 6.14
C TYR A 24 2.72 -9.36 5.05
N GLY A 25 4.01 -9.38 5.36
CA GLY A 25 5.06 -9.09 4.38
C GLY A 25 5.09 -10.12 3.25
N MET A 26 4.94 -11.41 3.57
CA MET A 26 4.82 -12.48 2.57
C MET A 26 3.63 -12.24 1.62
N ALA A 27 2.44 -11.95 2.16
CA ALA A 27 1.26 -11.68 1.36
C ALA A 27 1.47 -10.46 0.44
N LYS A 28 2.06 -9.38 0.95
CA LYS A 28 2.33 -8.17 0.15
C LYS A 28 3.40 -8.39 -0.91
N ALA A 29 4.47 -9.13 -0.61
CA ALA A 29 5.49 -9.50 -1.59
C ALA A 29 4.91 -10.35 -2.72
N ALA A 30 4.01 -11.29 -2.42
CA ALA A 30 3.31 -12.08 -3.43
C ALA A 30 2.46 -11.21 -4.37
N VAL A 31 1.73 -10.22 -3.83
CA VAL A 31 0.93 -9.28 -4.63
C VAL A 31 1.83 -8.41 -5.53
N HIS A 32 2.99 -7.97 -5.04
CA HIS A 32 3.96 -7.24 -5.86
C HIS A 32 4.44 -8.06 -7.05
N HIS A 33 4.80 -9.32 -6.79
CA HIS A 33 5.22 -10.22 -7.84
C HIS A 33 4.10 -10.48 -8.85
N LEU A 34 2.85 -10.63 -8.37
CA LEU A 34 1.66 -10.77 -9.22
C LEU A 34 1.49 -9.56 -10.15
N VAL A 35 1.54 -8.33 -9.61
CA VAL A 35 1.41 -7.11 -10.41
C VAL A 35 2.50 -7.02 -11.47
N ASN A 36 3.75 -7.35 -11.13
CA ASN A 36 4.85 -7.37 -12.09
C ASN A 36 4.62 -8.40 -13.21
N SER A 37 4.18 -9.61 -12.86
CA SER A 37 3.86 -10.65 -13.84
C SER A 37 2.68 -10.27 -14.73
N LEU A 38 1.66 -9.61 -14.17
CA LEU A 38 0.50 -9.13 -14.92
C LEU A 38 0.87 -8.01 -15.90
N GLY A 39 1.86 -7.17 -15.57
CA GLY A 39 2.39 -6.15 -16.48
C GLY A 39 3.28 -6.69 -17.61
N GLY A 40 3.64 -7.98 -17.56
CA GLY A 40 4.45 -8.63 -18.58
C GLY A 40 3.66 -9.01 -19.84
N ALA A 41 4.40 -9.32 -20.91
CA ALA A 41 3.80 -9.84 -22.14
C ALA A 41 3.11 -11.20 -21.89
N LYS A 42 1.99 -11.45 -22.58
CA LYS A 42 1.21 -12.71 -22.48
C LYS A 42 0.65 -12.98 -21.07
N SER A 43 0.45 -11.95 -20.24
CA SER A 43 -0.13 -12.11 -18.90
C SER A 43 -1.62 -12.49 -18.90
N GLY A 44 -2.31 -12.30 -20.03
CA GLY A 44 -3.75 -12.50 -20.14
C GLY A 44 -4.59 -11.23 -19.90
N LEU A 45 -3.95 -10.10 -19.57
CA LEU A 45 -4.66 -8.82 -19.50
C LEU A 45 -5.11 -8.34 -20.89
N PRO A 46 -6.25 -7.61 -20.98
CA PRO A 46 -6.69 -6.99 -22.22
C PRO A 46 -5.62 -6.05 -22.80
N LYS A 47 -5.65 -5.88 -24.13
CA LYS A 47 -4.81 -4.89 -24.79
C LYS A 47 -5.12 -3.49 -24.24
N ASP A 48 -4.07 -2.67 -24.11
CA ASP A 48 -4.15 -1.28 -23.65
C ASP A 48 -4.71 -1.13 -22.21
N SER A 49 -4.61 -2.18 -21.40
CA SER A 49 -4.92 -2.14 -19.97
C SER A 49 -3.67 -1.96 -19.10
N ALA A 50 -3.86 -1.50 -17.86
CA ALA A 50 -2.81 -1.35 -16.86
C ALA A 50 -3.15 -2.10 -15.57
N VAL A 51 -2.13 -2.63 -14.92
CA VAL A 51 -2.19 -3.18 -13.56
C VAL A 51 -1.30 -2.34 -12.65
N VAL A 52 -1.85 -1.86 -11.54
CA VAL A 52 -1.16 -0.96 -10.62
C VAL A 52 -1.35 -1.43 -9.19
N ALA A 53 -0.24 -1.59 -8.46
CA ALA A 53 -0.27 -1.78 -7.02
C ALA A 53 -0.08 -0.43 -6.31
N VAL A 54 -1.00 -0.05 -5.43
CA VAL A 54 -0.84 1.12 -4.55
C VAL A 54 -0.33 0.67 -3.19
N LEU A 55 0.78 1.28 -2.75
CA LEU A 55 1.46 0.99 -1.49
C LEU A 55 1.36 2.20 -0.57
N PRO A 56 0.21 2.42 0.10
CA PRO A 56 0.09 3.52 1.03
C PRO A 56 0.97 3.28 2.26
N GLY A 57 1.35 4.38 2.94
CA GLY A 57 1.86 4.31 4.31
C GLY A 57 0.73 3.94 5.27
N THR A 58 0.30 4.89 6.09
CA THR A 58 -0.88 4.71 6.94
C THR A 58 -2.06 5.47 6.34
N LEU A 59 -3.16 4.77 6.05
CA LEU A 59 -4.42 5.40 5.64
C LEU A 59 -5.13 6.01 6.84
N ASP A 60 -5.69 7.19 6.65
CA ASP A 60 -6.44 7.87 7.67
C ASP A 60 -7.86 7.31 7.80
N THR A 61 -8.02 6.33 8.69
CA THR A 61 -9.32 5.67 8.94
C THR A 61 -9.74 5.87 10.40
N PRO A 62 -11.06 5.87 10.69
CA PRO A 62 -11.55 5.94 12.07
C PRO A 62 -10.98 4.84 12.97
N MET A 63 -10.78 3.64 12.41
CA MET A 63 -10.20 2.51 13.14
C MET A 63 -8.73 2.73 13.49
N ASN A 64 -7.93 3.24 12.54
CA ASN A 64 -6.53 3.57 12.80
C ASN A 64 -6.42 4.67 13.86
N ARG A 65 -7.26 5.71 13.79
CA ARG A 65 -7.29 6.78 14.81
C ARG A 65 -7.66 6.25 16.20
N LYS A 66 -8.62 5.33 16.28
CA LYS A 66 -9.03 4.68 17.53
C LYS A 66 -7.90 3.89 18.20
N PHE A 67 -7.13 3.12 17.42
CA PHE A 67 -6.08 2.26 17.95
C PHE A 67 -4.69 2.92 18.01
N MET A 68 -4.49 4.03 17.31
CA MET A 68 -3.25 4.82 17.33
C MET A 68 -3.53 6.30 17.68
N PRO A 69 -4.19 6.60 18.82
CA PRO A 69 -4.66 7.96 19.13
C PRO A 69 -3.55 8.98 19.39
N LYS A 70 -2.30 8.52 19.55
CA LYS A 70 -1.11 9.34 19.80
C LYS A 70 -0.16 9.42 18.60
N ALA A 71 -0.58 8.90 17.45
CA ALA A 71 0.20 9.00 16.22
C ALA A 71 0.16 10.43 15.66
N ASP A 72 1.12 10.74 14.79
CA ASP A 72 1.11 11.99 14.04
C ASP A 72 0.26 11.82 12.77
N PHE A 73 -1.00 12.25 12.85
CA PHE A 73 -1.95 12.12 11.74
C PHE A 73 -1.60 12.97 10.52
N SER A 74 -0.71 13.97 10.65
CA SER A 74 -0.25 14.76 9.49
C SER A 74 0.54 13.92 8.48
N THR A 75 1.03 12.75 8.90
CA THR A 75 1.77 11.80 8.06
C THR A 75 0.87 10.75 7.40
N TRP A 76 -0.43 10.74 7.70
CA TRP A 76 -1.36 9.74 7.20
C TRP A 76 -1.98 10.19 5.87
N THR A 77 -2.21 9.23 4.99
CA THR A 77 -2.81 9.48 3.67
C THR A 77 -4.33 9.62 3.81
N PRO A 78 -4.92 10.76 3.46
CA PRO A 78 -6.38 10.93 3.42
C PRO A 78 -7.02 9.96 2.43
N LEU A 79 -8.25 9.52 2.72
CA LEU A 79 -8.95 8.58 1.83
C LEU A 79 -9.37 9.25 0.52
N GLU A 80 -9.70 10.54 0.58
CA GLU A 80 -10.08 11.38 -0.55
C GLU A 80 -8.95 11.44 -1.58
N PHE A 81 -7.69 11.52 -1.13
CA PHE A 81 -6.53 11.50 -2.01
C PHE A 81 -6.46 10.21 -2.83
N VAL A 82 -6.71 9.05 -2.20
CA VAL A 82 -6.70 7.76 -2.90
C VAL A 82 -7.88 7.66 -3.87
N ALA A 83 -9.06 8.11 -3.47
CA ALA A 83 -10.24 8.11 -4.32
C ALA A 83 -10.05 9.00 -5.57
N GLU A 84 -9.51 10.22 -5.40
CA GLU A 84 -9.18 11.11 -6.50
C GLU A 84 -8.12 10.51 -7.44
N LEU A 85 -7.13 9.81 -6.89
CA LEU A 85 -6.10 9.14 -7.68
C LEU A 85 -6.70 8.06 -8.58
N PHE A 86 -7.59 7.23 -8.04
CA PHE A 86 -8.31 6.22 -8.82
C PHE A 86 -9.24 6.85 -9.87
N TYR A 87 -9.93 7.93 -9.51
CA TYR A 87 -10.77 8.66 -10.46
C TYR A 87 -9.96 9.19 -11.65
N LYS A 88 -8.77 9.77 -11.40
CA LYS A 88 -7.87 10.27 -12.46
C LYS A 88 -7.30 9.18 -13.37
N TRP A 89 -7.14 7.95 -12.87
CA TRP A 89 -6.59 6.84 -13.64
C TRP A 89 -7.64 6.06 -14.42
N THR A 90 -8.91 6.23 -14.08
CA THR A 90 -10.00 5.56 -14.78
C THR A 90 -10.36 6.42 -16.00
N PRO A 91 -10.28 5.86 -17.22
CA PRO A 91 -10.69 6.56 -18.44
C PRO A 91 -12.20 6.82 -18.50
#